data_AF-A0A7K0J419-F1
#
_entry.id   AF-A0A7K0J419-F1
#
_cell.length_a   1.000
_cell.length_b   1.000
_cell.length_c   1.000
_cell.angle_alpha   90.00
_cell.angle_beta   90.00
_cell.angle_gamma   90.00
#
_symmetry.space_group_name_H-M   'P 1'
#
loop_
_entity.id
_entity.type
_entity.pdbx_description
1 polymer ?
#
loop_
_entity_poly.entity_id
_entity_poly.type
_entity_poly.pdbx_seq_one_letter_code
_entity_poly.pdbx_strand_id
1 'polypeptide(L)'
;MSESGERVEELDDGQRDGGQGEDRDDLGPQELEAEDVESEDSEDVDNAEDDDEEAGDPLDEEGDIAADYLEELLDIADLDGDIDTYVESGRAHVSIVTDSQTLVGKDGKVLEALQELSRLAVMTEVGHRSRLMLDIAGYRESRRKELVALATEAIQSVKETGEPAHLAPMNPFERKIVHDAVAAAGLVSESEGVEPKRHVVITLEQ
;
A
#
# COMPACT_ATOMS: atom_id res chain seq x y z
N MET A 1 -67.59 -4.43 -25.06
CA MET A 1 -67.38 -5.44 -24.00
C MET A 1 -66.05 -5.05 -23.38
N SER A 2 -65.99 -4.04 -22.48
CA SER A 2 -66.46 -4.07 -21.07
C SER A 2 -65.62 -5.10 -20.31
N GLU A 3 -64.83 -4.80 -19.27
CA GLU A 3 -65.04 -4.02 -18.03
C GLU A 3 -63.65 -3.68 -17.41
N SER A 4 -63.41 -2.47 -16.88
CA SER A 4 -63.64 -1.99 -15.48
C SER A 4 -62.55 -2.45 -14.49
N GLY A 5 -61.76 -1.53 -13.92
CA GLY A 5 -61.84 -1.09 -12.50
C GLY A 5 -60.49 -1.41 -11.83
N GLU A 6 -59.83 -0.62 -10.99
CA GLU A 6 -60.30 0.22 -9.88
C GLU A 6 -59.36 1.43 -9.65
N ARG A 7 -59.96 2.45 -9.04
CA ARG A 7 -59.42 3.73 -8.56
C ARG A 7 -59.36 3.65 -7.02
N VAL A 8 -59.02 4.78 -6.35
CA VAL A 8 -59.17 5.11 -4.90
C VAL A 8 -57.85 4.93 -4.10
N GLU A 9 -57.30 5.87 -3.32
CA GLU A 9 -57.65 7.23 -2.87
C GLU A 9 -56.41 7.97 -2.34
N GLU A 10 -56.44 9.30 -2.41
CA GLU A 10 -55.64 10.24 -1.60
C GLU A 10 -56.17 10.32 -0.15
N LEU A 11 -55.35 10.91 0.76
CA LEU A 11 -55.66 11.74 1.94
C LEU A 11 -54.33 11.86 2.73
N ASP A 12 -53.58 12.96 2.70
CA ASP A 12 -53.72 14.24 3.43
C ASP A 12 -53.98 14.07 4.95
N ASP A 13 -53.09 14.62 5.79
CA ASP A 13 -53.35 15.87 6.54
C ASP A 13 -52.29 16.10 7.65
N GLY A 14 -51.75 17.31 7.68
CA GLY A 14 -51.48 18.07 8.91
C GLY A 14 -50.06 18.07 9.52
N GLN A 15 -49.57 19.14 10.14
CA GLN A 15 -50.09 20.49 10.37
C GLN A 15 -49.04 21.24 11.24
N ARG A 16 -48.55 22.41 10.78
CA ARG A 16 -48.15 23.64 11.53
C ARG A 16 -47.07 23.53 12.65
N ASP A 17 -46.41 24.58 13.14
CA ASP A 17 -46.62 26.03 13.11
C ASP A 17 -45.27 26.75 13.34
N GLY A 18 -45.19 28.01 12.92
CA GLY A 18 -44.06 28.90 13.16
C GLY A 18 -44.06 29.54 14.55
N GLY A 19 -42.96 30.19 14.88
CA GLY A 19 -42.83 31.07 16.04
C GLY A 19 -41.62 31.97 15.91
N GLN A 20 -41.87 33.24 15.58
CA GLN A 20 -40.91 34.34 15.60
C GLN A 20 -40.58 34.73 17.04
N GLY A 21 -39.34 35.16 17.27
CA GLY A 21 -38.90 35.78 18.53
C GLY A 21 -37.66 36.62 18.26
N GLU A 22 -37.83 37.93 18.32
CA GLU A 22 -36.83 38.98 18.09
C GLU A 22 -35.87 39.15 19.28
N ASP A 23 -34.74 39.81 18.99
CA ASP A 23 -34.10 40.83 19.85
C ASP A 23 -33.28 40.40 21.10
N ARG A 24 -31.95 40.60 20.97
CA ARG A 24 -31.08 41.54 21.74
C ARG A 24 -29.88 40.98 22.51
N ASP A 25 -28.87 41.87 22.51
CA ASP A 25 -27.69 42.04 23.37
C ASP A 25 -26.49 41.11 23.07
N ASP A 26 -25.45 41.58 22.37
CA ASP A 26 -24.37 42.48 22.84
C ASP A 26 -23.68 41.96 24.10
N LEU A 27 -22.39 41.62 23.97
CA LEU A 27 -21.28 41.98 24.85
C LEU A 27 -20.02 41.17 24.47
N GLY A 28 -18.92 41.90 24.30
CA GLY A 28 -17.58 41.40 23.94
C GLY A 28 -16.77 40.81 25.10
N PRO A 29 -15.43 40.98 25.09
CA PRO A 29 -14.46 39.91 25.26
C PRO A 29 -14.03 39.67 26.71
N GLN A 30 -13.67 38.42 27.05
CA GLN A 30 -13.03 38.08 28.32
C GLN A 30 -11.51 37.94 28.12
N GLU A 31 -10.78 38.99 28.51
CA GLU A 31 -9.45 38.88 29.08
C GLU A 31 -9.57 38.23 30.46
N LEU A 32 -8.76 37.20 30.75
CA LEU A 32 -8.40 36.85 32.11
C LEU A 32 -6.90 36.56 32.17
N GLU A 33 -6.29 37.30 33.09
CA GLU A 33 -4.87 37.44 33.39
C GLU A 33 -4.28 36.18 34.03
N ALA A 34 -2.95 36.08 33.92
CA ALA A 34 -2.11 35.07 34.54
C ALA A 34 -2.01 35.26 36.06
N GLU A 35 -1.88 34.17 36.80
CA GLU A 35 -1.25 34.17 38.12
C GLU A 35 -0.25 33.01 38.26
N ASP A 36 0.87 33.37 38.87
CA ASP A 36 2.11 32.66 39.10
C ASP A 36 2.01 31.38 39.94
N VAL A 37 2.89 30.42 39.64
CA VAL A 37 3.43 29.51 40.66
C VAL A 37 4.94 29.41 40.47
N GLU A 38 5.67 30.11 41.33
CA GLU A 38 7.11 29.94 41.51
C GLU A 38 7.44 28.65 42.25
N SER A 39 8.61 28.14 41.88
CA SER A 39 9.37 26.97 42.29
C SER A 39 9.68 26.84 43.79
N GLU A 40 9.81 25.59 44.26
CA GLU A 40 10.94 25.19 45.11
C GLU A 40 11.46 23.79 44.71
N ASP A 41 12.77 23.68 44.83
CA ASP A 41 13.75 22.77 44.25
C ASP A 41 14.08 21.59 45.20
N SER A 42 14.45 20.42 44.65
CA SER A 42 15.64 19.63 45.03
C SER A 42 15.58 18.18 44.55
N GLU A 43 16.45 17.89 43.58
CA GLU A 43 17.37 16.75 43.49
C GLU A 43 16.88 15.36 43.96
N ASP A 44 16.55 14.50 42.99
CA ASP A 44 17.00 13.09 42.97
C ASP A 44 17.17 12.68 41.51
N VAL A 45 18.40 12.86 41.00
CA VAL A 45 18.86 12.27 39.74
C VAL A 45 19.30 10.85 40.08
N ASP A 46 18.35 9.92 40.15
CA ASP A 46 18.67 8.50 40.09
C ASP A 46 18.93 8.15 38.62
N ASN A 47 20.21 8.29 38.28
CA ASN A 47 20.87 7.70 37.14
C ASN A 47 20.75 6.18 37.23
N ALA A 48 19.67 5.63 36.68
CA ALA A 48 19.58 4.22 36.34
C ALA A 48 20.28 4.03 34.98
N GLU A 49 21.60 4.05 35.00
CA GLU A 49 22.41 3.41 33.96
C GLU A 49 22.42 1.89 34.23
N ASP A 50 22.32 1.15 33.12
CA ASP A 50 22.55 -0.28 32.92
C ASP A 50 21.37 -1.25 33.10
N ASP A 51 20.55 -1.32 32.04
CA ASP A 51 20.13 -2.59 31.41
C ASP A 51 19.83 -2.41 29.89
N ASP A 52 20.51 -1.46 29.21
CA ASP A 52 20.36 -1.18 27.76
C ASP A 52 21.46 -1.86 26.93
N GLU A 53 21.55 -3.20 26.97
CA GLU A 53 22.48 -3.95 26.11
C GLU A 53 21.82 -4.81 25.01
N GLU A 54 20.49 -4.85 24.84
CA GLU A 54 19.84 -5.56 23.70
C GLU A 54 18.50 -4.94 23.21
N ALA A 55 18.36 -3.62 23.12
CA ALA A 55 17.26 -3.04 22.32
C ALA A 55 17.74 -2.84 20.87
N GLY A 56 17.55 -3.85 20.01
CA GLY A 56 17.85 -3.76 18.57
C GLY A 56 17.08 -2.64 17.87
N ASP A 57 17.52 -2.21 16.68
CA ASP A 57 16.73 -1.27 15.84
C ASP A 57 15.36 -1.92 15.58
N PRO A 58 14.23 -1.21 15.79
CA PRO A 58 12.90 -1.76 15.52
C PRO A 58 12.75 -2.36 14.11
N LEU A 59 13.49 -1.85 13.12
CA LEU A 59 13.48 -2.41 11.76
C LEU A 59 14.31 -3.68 11.63
N ASP A 60 15.35 -3.84 12.42
CA ASP A 60 16.10 -5.10 12.50
C ASP A 60 15.22 -6.17 13.17
N GLU A 61 14.53 -5.82 14.27
CA GLU A 61 13.55 -6.70 14.94
C GLU A 61 12.41 -7.13 13.99
N GLU A 62 11.83 -6.21 13.22
CA GLU A 62 10.83 -6.56 12.20
C GLU A 62 11.39 -7.53 11.14
N GLY A 63 12.67 -7.38 10.77
CA GLY A 63 13.36 -8.24 9.82
C GLY A 63 13.56 -9.65 10.37
N ASP A 64 14.02 -9.76 11.62
CA ASP A 64 14.31 -11.02 12.30
C ASP A 64 13.03 -11.84 12.51
N ILE A 65 11.95 -11.22 13.02
CA ILE A 65 10.66 -11.90 13.19
C ILE A 65 10.12 -12.44 11.86
N ALA A 66 10.29 -11.67 10.78
CA ALA A 66 9.88 -12.10 9.46
C ALA A 66 10.75 -13.24 8.91
N ALA A 67 12.06 -13.19 9.14
CA ALA A 67 13.00 -14.23 8.76
C ALA A 67 12.68 -15.53 9.48
N ASP A 68 12.47 -15.51 10.80
CA ASP A 68 12.08 -16.67 11.60
C ASP A 68 10.79 -17.33 11.07
N TYR A 69 9.77 -16.52 10.80
CA TYR A 69 8.51 -17.01 10.23
C TYR A 69 8.71 -17.69 8.87
N LEU A 70 9.54 -17.11 8.01
CA LEU A 70 9.82 -17.63 6.68
C LEU A 70 10.70 -18.88 6.74
N GLU A 71 11.71 -18.92 7.62
CA GLU A 71 12.56 -20.07 7.85
C GLU A 71 11.73 -21.29 8.29
N GLU A 72 10.86 -21.12 9.29
CA GLU A 72 9.96 -22.19 9.73
C GLU A 72 9.03 -22.67 8.59
N LEU A 73 8.54 -21.74 7.76
CA LEU A 73 7.72 -22.09 6.60
C LEU A 73 8.50 -22.92 5.57
N LEU A 74 9.74 -22.52 5.26
CA LEU A 74 10.60 -23.22 4.31
C LEU A 74 10.91 -24.64 4.80
N ASP A 75 11.23 -24.79 6.09
CA ASP A 75 11.48 -26.08 6.73
C ASP A 75 10.26 -27.01 6.66
N ILE A 76 9.07 -26.50 7.00
CA ILE A 76 7.82 -27.28 6.93
C ILE A 76 7.51 -27.70 5.49
N ALA A 77 7.80 -26.84 4.53
CA ALA A 77 7.52 -27.07 3.12
C ALA A 77 8.60 -27.89 2.40
N ASP A 78 9.72 -28.22 3.07
CA ASP A 78 10.89 -28.88 2.49
C ASP A 78 11.43 -28.12 1.26
N LEU A 79 11.63 -26.81 1.43
CA LEU A 79 12.09 -25.90 0.38
C LEU A 79 13.43 -25.26 0.75
N ASP A 80 14.40 -25.34 -0.16
CA ASP A 80 15.70 -24.71 0.01
C ASP A 80 15.64 -23.18 -0.22
N GLY A 81 16.30 -22.42 0.64
CA GLY A 81 16.58 -21.00 0.44
C GLY A 81 17.38 -20.40 1.57
N ASP A 82 18.36 -19.56 1.24
CA ASP A 82 19.12 -18.78 2.22
C ASP A 82 18.39 -17.46 2.48
N ILE A 83 18.18 -17.10 3.75
CA ILE A 83 17.49 -15.89 4.15
C ILE A 83 18.49 -14.83 4.59
N ASP A 84 18.41 -13.65 3.98
CA ASP A 84 19.17 -12.46 4.36
C ASP A 84 18.22 -11.35 4.81
N THR A 85 18.53 -10.69 5.93
CA THR A 85 17.82 -9.51 6.43
C THR A 85 18.69 -8.26 6.30
N TYR A 86 18.08 -7.13 5.98
CA TYR A 86 18.75 -5.83 5.96
C TYR A 86 17.74 -4.68 6.04
N VAL A 87 18.20 -3.49 6.44
CA VAL A 87 17.38 -2.28 6.46
C VAL A 87 17.76 -1.37 5.31
N GLU A 88 16.76 -0.98 4.50
CA GLU A 88 16.95 -0.05 3.39
C GLU A 88 15.78 0.92 3.30
N SER A 89 16.08 2.20 3.05
CA SER A 89 15.06 3.24 2.82
C SER A 89 13.99 3.35 3.93
N GLY A 90 14.38 3.11 5.19
CA GLY A 90 13.49 3.16 6.36
C GLY A 90 12.46 2.03 6.40
N ARG A 91 12.84 0.84 5.91
CA ARG A 91 12.05 -0.38 5.92
C ARG A 91 12.94 -1.59 6.15
N ALA A 92 12.41 -2.59 6.85
CA ALA A 92 12.99 -3.93 6.90
C ALA A 92 12.86 -4.61 5.53
N HIS A 93 13.88 -5.34 5.12
CA HIS A 93 13.91 -6.18 3.93
C HIS A 93 14.31 -7.60 4.31
N VAL A 94 13.62 -8.57 3.71
CA VAL A 94 13.99 -9.98 3.75
C VAL A 94 14.21 -10.43 2.30
N SER A 95 15.34 -11.07 2.04
CA SER A 95 15.66 -11.68 0.75
C SER A 95 15.82 -13.18 0.91
N ILE A 96 15.12 -13.95 0.08
CA ILE A 96 15.31 -15.41 0.00
C ILE A 96 16.09 -15.72 -1.27
N VAL A 97 17.33 -16.16 -1.11
CA VAL A 97 18.19 -16.62 -2.20
C VAL A 97 17.90 -18.11 -2.43
N THR A 98 17.33 -18.43 -3.58
CA THR A 98 16.97 -19.79 -3.96
C THR A 98 17.00 -19.95 -5.47
N ASP A 99 17.28 -21.16 -5.95
CA ASP A 99 17.13 -21.52 -7.36
C ASP A 99 15.68 -21.89 -7.72
N SER A 100 14.81 -22.04 -6.72
CA SER A 100 13.41 -22.47 -6.88
C SER A 100 12.48 -21.32 -7.25
N GLN A 101 11.72 -21.50 -8.34
CA GLN A 101 10.66 -20.55 -8.73
C GLN A 101 9.32 -20.80 -8.02
N THR A 102 9.23 -21.84 -7.18
CA THR A 102 8.00 -22.21 -6.48
C THR A 102 7.55 -21.11 -5.51
N LEU A 103 8.50 -20.52 -4.79
CA LEU A 103 8.26 -19.45 -3.81
C LEU A 103 7.88 -18.13 -4.46
N VAL A 104 8.31 -17.89 -5.71
CA VAL A 104 7.86 -16.76 -6.52
C VAL A 104 6.41 -16.98 -6.99
N GLY A 105 6.17 -18.18 -7.53
CA GLY A 105 4.89 -18.56 -8.11
C GLY A 105 4.56 -17.80 -9.39
N LYS A 106 3.38 -18.07 -9.95
CA LYS A 106 2.96 -17.46 -11.22
C LYS A 106 2.82 -15.94 -11.08
N ASP A 107 3.55 -15.20 -11.92
CA ASP A 107 3.56 -13.73 -11.94
C ASP A 107 3.86 -13.10 -10.56
N GLY A 108 4.61 -13.80 -9.69
CA GLY A 108 4.96 -13.32 -8.35
C GLY A 108 3.85 -13.43 -7.31
N LYS A 109 2.74 -14.13 -7.60
CA LYS A 109 1.59 -14.22 -6.69
C LYS A 109 1.90 -14.91 -5.36
N VAL A 110 2.80 -15.89 -5.35
CA VAL A 110 3.18 -16.58 -4.11
C VAL A 110 4.09 -15.67 -3.29
N LEU A 111 5.06 -15.01 -3.91
CA LEU A 111 5.89 -13.99 -3.25
C LEU A 111 5.03 -12.92 -2.57
N GLU A 112 4.05 -12.35 -3.28
CA GLU A 112 3.18 -11.31 -2.70
C GLU A 112 2.33 -11.86 -1.55
N ALA A 113 1.86 -13.12 -1.64
CA ALA A 113 1.15 -13.75 -0.53
C ALA A 113 2.05 -13.98 0.69
N LEU A 114 3.27 -14.48 0.48
CA LEU A 114 4.27 -14.69 1.54
C LEU A 114 4.65 -13.38 2.20
N GLN A 115 4.80 -12.30 1.43
CA GLN A 115 5.07 -10.97 1.98
C GLN A 115 3.96 -10.50 2.92
N GLU A 116 2.69 -10.67 2.52
CA GLU A 116 1.57 -10.28 3.37
C GLU A 116 1.46 -11.15 4.62
N LEU A 117 1.72 -12.45 4.51
CA LEU A 117 1.77 -13.34 5.67
C LEU A 117 2.89 -12.94 6.65
N SER A 118 4.08 -12.64 6.13
CA SER A 118 5.21 -12.19 6.94
C SER A 118 4.91 -10.86 7.64
N ARG A 119 4.29 -9.90 6.95
CA ARG A 119 3.84 -8.64 7.56
C ARG A 119 2.81 -8.85 8.67
N LEU A 120 1.94 -9.85 8.53
CA LEU A 120 0.97 -10.20 9.57
C LEU A 120 1.65 -10.85 10.78
N ALA A 121 2.61 -11.76 10.55
CA ALA A 121 3.41 -12.35 11.62
C ALA A 121 4.13 -11.26 12.42
N VAL A 122 4.84 -10.35 11.75
CA VAL A 122 5.48 -9.20 12.39
C VAL A 122 4.49 -8.35 13.16
N MET A 123 3.34 -8.00 12.56
CA MET A 123 2.31 -7.19 13.22
C MET A 123 1.76 -7.84 14.50
N THR A 124 1.70 -9.17 14.56
CA THR A 124 1.26 -9.89 15.76
C THR A 124 2.23 -9.73 16.92
N GLU A 125 3.53 -9.65 16.66
CA GLU A 125 4.57 -9.49 17.68
C GLU A 125 4.79 -8.02 18.06
N VAL A 126 4.98 -7.13 17.08
CA VAL A 126 5.33 -5.70 17.35
C VAL A 126 4.10 -4.81 17.59
N GLY A 127 2.89 -5.29 17.30
CA GLY A 127 1.63 -4.59 17.55
C GLY A 127 1.29 -3.47 16.56
N HIS A 128 2.11 -3.21 15.54
CA HIS A 128 1.85 -2.24 14.48
C HIS A 128 2.07 -2.81 13.08
N ARG A 129 1.54 -2.11 12.07
CA ARG A 129 1.66 -2.55 10.67
C ARG A 129 3.09 -2.35 10.18
N SER A 130 3.79 -3.45 9.95
CA SER A 130 5.12 -3.43 9.33
C SER A 130 5.06 -2.96 7.86
N ARG A 131 6.14 -2.29 7.43
CA ARG A 131 6.38 -1.91 6.04
C ARG A 131 7.40 -2.84 5.35
N LEU A 132 7.67 -4.00 5.94
CA LEU A 132 8.58 -5.05 5.46
C LEU A 132 8.42 -5.30 3.96
N MET A 133 9.54 -5.47 3.26
CA MET A 133 9.59 -5.89 1.87
C MET A 133 10.22 -7.27 1.74
N LEU A 134 9.60 -8.13 0.94
CA LEU A 134 10.14 -9.45 0.60
C LEU A 134 10.59 -9.46 -0.87
N ASP A 135 11.76 -10.02 -1.12
CA ASP A 135 12.23 -10.42 -2.43
C ASP A 135 12.68 -11.88 -2.41
N ILE A 136 12.43 -12.59 -3.51
CA ILE A 136 12.77 -14.01 -3.64
C ILE A 136 13.43 -14.20 -4.98
N ALA A 137 14.61 -14.82 -4.99
CA ALA A 137 15.38 -15.15 -6.18
C ALA A 137 15.61 -13.94 -7.14
N GLY A 138 15.70 -12.71 -6.62
CA GLY A 138 15.86 -11.51 -7.45
C GLY A 138 14.68 -11.24 -8.37
N TYR A 139 13.48 -11.73 -8.03
CA TYR A 139 12.30 -11.65 -8.88
C TYR A 139 11.94 -10.20 -9.23
N ARG A 140 11.98 -9.29 -8.26
CA ARG A 140 11.56 -7.89 -8.51
C ARG A 140 12.44 -7.20 -9.55
N GLU A 141 13.76 -7.43 -9.52
CA GLU A 141 14.69 -6.87 -10.51
C GLU A 141 14.51 -7.53 -11.88
N SER A 142 14.42 -8.86 -11.91
CA SER A 142 14.23 -9.64 -13.14
C SER A 142 12.93 -9.24 -13.85
N ARG A 143 11.83 -9.15 -13.08
CA ARG A 143 10.53 -8.72 -13.58
C ARG A 143 10.54 -7.30 -14.12
N ARG A 144 11.27 -6.39 -13.46
CA ARG A 144 11.44 -5.03 -13.96
C ARG A 144 12.15 -5.01 -15.32
N LYS A 145 13.21 -5.79 -15.48
CA LYS A 145 13.94 -5.91 -16.76
C LYS A 145 13.05 -6.46 -17.87
N GLU A 146 12.26 -7.50 -17.58
CA GLU A 146 11.29 -8.06 -18.52
C GLU A 146 10.26 -7.03 -18.98
N LEU A 147 9.67 -6.27 -18.05
CA LEU A 147 8.66 -5.27 -18.37
C LEU A 147 9.21 -4.12 -19.20
N VAL A 148 10.45 -3.68 -18.92
CA VAL A 148 11.12 -2.66 -19.72
C VAL A 148 11.42 -3.18 -21.13
N ALA A 149 11.85 -4.44 -21.27
CA ALA A 149 12.07 -5.05 -22.58
C ALA A 149 10.75 -5.16 -23.38
N LEU A 150 9.68 -5.63 -22.74
CA LEU A 150 8.34 -5.70 -23.33
C LEU A 150 7.84 -4.31 -23.78
N ALA A 151 8.00 -3.30 -22.92
CA ALA A 151 7.64 -1.92 -23.26
C ALA A 151 8.45 -1.43 -24.47
N THR A 152 9.76 -1.71 -24.52
CA THR A 152 10.64 -1.29 -25.61
C THR A 152 10.22 -1.92 -26.94
N GLU A 153 9.90 -3.21 -26.96
CA GLU A 153 9.40 -3.90 -28.14
C GLU A 153 8.07 -3.30 -28.63
N ALA A 154 7.13 -3.07 -27.71
CA ALA A 154 5.84 -2.48 -28.03
C ALA A 154 5.98 -1.05 -28.56
N ILE A 155 6.85 -0.22 -27.95
CA ILE A 155 7.15 1.13 -28.42
C ILE A 155 7.70 1.10 -29.85
N GLN A 156 8.61 0.18 -30.15
CA GLN A 156 9.18 0.04 -31.48
C GLN A 156 8.11 -0.34 -32.51
N SER A 157 7.24 -1.29 -32.17
CA SER A 157 6.11 -1.67 -33.03
C SER A 157 5.19 -0.49 -33.30
N VAL A 158 4.81 0.30 -32.28
CA VAL A 158 3.93 1.47 -32.42
C VAL A 158 4.60 2.55 -33.29
N LYS A 159 5.91 2.76 -33.16
CA LYS A 159 6.66 3.71 -34.00
C LYS A 159 6.73 3.28 -35.47
N GLU A 160 6.76 1.98 -35.74
CA GLU A 160 6.85 1.43 -37.10
C GLU A 160 5.50 1.34 -37.79
N THR A 161 4.46 0.88 -37.09
CA THR A 161 3.13 0.65 -37.67
C THR A 161 2.21 1.86 -37.54
N GLY A 162 2.40 2.70 -36.52
CA GLY A 162 1.46 3.74 -36.13
C GLY A 162 0.18 3.23 -35.47
N GLU A 163 0.06 1.92 -35.25
CA GLU A 163 -1.11 1.31 -34.60
C GLU A 163 -0.90 1.20 -33.08
N PRO A 164 -1.94 1.40 -32.25
CA PRO A 164 -1.85 1.20 -30.81
C PRO A 164 -1.43 -0.22 -30.42
N ALA A 165 -0.54 -0.34 -29.43
CA ALA A 165 -0.15 -1.63 -28.86
C ALA A 165 -0.82 -1.88 -27.51
N HIS A 166 -1.51 -3.02 -27.40
CA HIS A 166 -2.15 -3.48 -26.16
C HIS A 166 -1.26 -4.52 -25.48
N LEU A 167 -0.83 -4.24 -24.26
CA LEU A 167 -0.03 -5.18 -23.47
C LEU A 167 -0.92 -6.17 -22.69
N ALA A 168 -0.28 -7.22 -22.16
CA ALA A 168 -0.93 -8.13 -21.25
C ALA A 168 -1.41 -7.41 -19.96
N PRO A 169 -2.50 -7.87 -19.32
CA PRO A 169 -2.89 -7.39 -18.00
C PRO A 169 -1.76 -7.56 -16.99
N MET A 170 -1.54 -6.53 -16.19
CA MET A 170 -0.43 -6.46 -15.24
C MET A 170 -0.86 -5.60 -14.05
N ASN A 171 -0.24 -5.80 -12.89
CA ASN A 171 -0.61 -5.12 -11.65
C ASN A 171 -0.27 -3.62 -11.68
N PRO A 172 -0.79 -2.79 -10.76
CA PRO A 172 -0.54 -1.34 -10.76
C PRO A 172 0.95 -0.94 -10.80
N PHE A 173 1.81 -1.68 -10.10
CA PHE A 173 3.25 -1.41 -10.05
C PHE A 173 3.93 -1.73 -11.38
N GLU A 174 3.58 -2.85 -12.00
CA GLU A 174 4.07 -3.23 -13.33
C GLU A 174 3.64 -2.21 -14.39
N ARG A 175 2.37 -1.76 -14.34
CA ARG A 175 1.88 -0.71 -15.24
C ARG A 175 2.69 0.57 -15.09
N LYS A 176 3.06 0.95 -13.86
CA LYS A 176 3.89 2.14 -13.61
C LYS A 176 5.27 2.02 -14.26
N ILE A 177 5.92 0.86 -14.15
CA ILE A 177 7.22 0.61 -14.83
C ILE A 177 7.08 0.79 -16.34
N VAL A 178 6.03 0.24 -16.94
CA VAL A 178 5.77 0.38 -18.39
C VAL A 178 5.49 1.83 -18.74
N HIS A 179 4.62 2.52 -18.01
CA HIS A 179 4.32 3.94 -18.24
C HIS A 179 5.58 4.80 -18.20
N ASP A 180 6.46 4.57 -17.23
CA ASP A 180 7.73 5.30 -17.10
C ASP A 180 8.66 5.02 -18.30
N ALA A 181 8.74 3.76 -18.76
CA ALA A 181 9.52 3.40 -19.95
C ALA A 181 8.96 4.03 -21.24
N VAL A 182 7.63 4.08 -21.39
CA VAL A 182 6.94 4.68 -22.54
C VAL A 182 7.11 6.20 -22.56
N ALA A 183 6.93 6.85 -21.41
CA ALA A 183 7.12 8.29 -21.28
C ALA A 183 8.57 8.70 -21.58
N ALA A 184 9.55 7.92 -21.12
CA ALA A 184 10.97 8.13 -21.44
C ALA A 184 11.27 8.01 -22.95
N ALA A 185 10.47 7.25 -23.69
CA ALA A 185 10.60 7.11 -25.14
C ALA A 185 9.81 8.16 -25.95
N GLY A 186 9.12 9.09 -25.27
CA GLY A 186 8.33 10.16 -25.87
C GLY A 186 6.97 9.72 -26.42
N LEU A 187 6.40 8.62 -25.92
CA LEU A 187 5.08 8.14 -26.34
C LEU A 187 4.05 8.36 -25.22
N VAL A 188 2.77 8.23 -25.59
CA VAL A 188 1.65 8.29 -24.66
C VAL A 188 1.24 6.88 -24.27
N SER A 189 0.87 6.69 -23.01
CA SER A 189 0.32 5.42 -22.54
C SER A 189 -0.85 5.64 -21.60
N GLU A 190 -1.87 4.80 -21.73
CA GLU A 190 -3.07 4.81 -20.89
C GLU A 190 -3.35 3.42 -20.32
N SER A 191 -3.86 3.37 -19.09
CA SER A 191 -4.22 2.10 -18.44
C SER A 191 -5.71 1.83 -18.62
N GLU A 192 -6.07 0.92 -19.52
CA GLU A 192 -7.45 0.55 -19.85
C GLU A 192 -7.91 -0.76 -19.18
N GLY A 193 -9.23 -0.88 -18.98
CA GLY A 193 -9.87 -2.03 -18.37
C GLY A 193 -10.01 -1.95 -16.85
N VAL A 194 -10.59 -3.00 -16.27
CA VAL A 194 -10.83 -3.14 -14.82
C VAL A 194 -9.97 -4.25 -14.24
N GLU A 195 -9.51 -4.09 -13.00
CA GLU A 195 -8.74 -5.14 -12.30
C GLU A 195 -9.57 -6.44 -12.24
N PRO A 196 -9.00 -7.62 -12.56
CA PRO A 196 -7.59 -7.94 -12.82
C PRO A 196 -7.16 -7.91 -14.30
N LYS A 197 -8.03 -7.44 -15.21
CA LYS A 197 -7.77 -7.39 -16.67
C LYS A 197 -7.25 -6.04 -17.14
N ARG A 198 -6.86 -5.17 -16.20
CA ARG A 198 -6.38 -3.83 -16.51
C ARG A 198 -4.98 -3.90 -17.10
N HIS A 199 -4.76 -3.24 -18.22
CA HIS A 199 -3.55 -3.32 -19.03
C HIS A 199 -3.14 -1.95 -19.56
N VAL A 200 -1.90 -1.83 -20.06
CA VAL A 200 -1.38 -0.59 -20.65
C VAL A 200 -1.58 -0.64 -22.17
N VAL A 201 -2.08 0.47 -22.71
CA VAL A 201 -2.18 0.74 -24.14
C VAL A 201 -1.17 1.84 -24.47
N ILE A 202 -0.36 1.62 -25.51
CA ILE A 202 0.68 2.54 -25.96
C ILE A 202 0.26 3.13 -27.30
N THR A 203 0.35 4.46 -27.41
CA THR A 203 -0.04 5.22 -28.60
C THR A 203 1.02 6.25 -28.98
N LEU A 204 1.03 6.64 -30.27
CA LEU A 204 1.81 7.81 -30.71
C LEU A 204 1.19 9.09 -30.13
N GLU A 205 2.04 10.05 -29.81
CA GLU A 205 1.62 11.41 -29.46
C GLU A 205 0.85 12.00 -30.65
N GLN A 206 -0.40 12.44 -30.41
CA GLN A 206 -1.27 13.04 -31.44
C GLN A 206 -0.92 14.50 -31.69
#